data_AF-A0A2H6F763-F1
#
_entry.id   AF-A0A2H6F763-F1
#
_cell.length_a   1.000
_cell.length_b   1.000
_cell.length_c   1.000
_cell.angle_alpha   90.00
_cell.angle_beta   90.00
_cell.angle_gamma   90.00
#
_symmetry.space_group_name_H-M   'P 1'
#
loop_
_entity.id
_entity.type
_entity.pdbx_description
1 polymer ?
#
loop_
_entity_poly.entity_id
_entity_poly.type
_entity_poly.pdbx_seq_one_letter_code
_entity_poly.pdbx_strand_id
1 'polypeptide(L)' 'MMEIKVRGSNIEKAIKDLKIKLSKEGVFKELKKRRFYEKPSVKEKRKRIEARKARMKASRFKRHA' A
#
# COMPACT_ATOMS: atom_id res chain seq x y z
N MET A 1 -13.16 4.44 8.81
CA MET A 1 -13.05 3.09 9.40
C MET A 1 -13.21 2.09 8.27
N MET A 2 -12.35 1.08 8.13
CA MET A 2 -12.41 0.16 7.01
C MET A 2 -13.37 -0.99 7.34
N GLU A 3 -14.51 -1.02 6.66
CA GLU A 3 -15.56 -2.00 6.91
C GLU A 3 -15.81 -2.86 5.66
N ILE A 4 -16.17 -4.12 5.88
CA ILE A 4 -16.58 -5.08 4.85
C ILE A 4 -17.89 -5.71 5.25
N LYS A 5 -18.92 -5.46 4.43
CA LYS A 5 -20.23 -6.05 4.61
C LYS A 5 -20.22 -7.46 4.02
N VAL A 6 -20.39 -8.47 4.87
CA VAL A 6 -20.51 -9.86 4.45
C VAL A 6 -21.94 -10.10 3.97
N ARG A 7 -22.11 -10.59 2.74
CA ARG A 7 -23.41 -10.98 2.18
C ARG A 7 -23.43 -12.49 1.97
N GLY A 8 -24.35 -13.19 2.65
CA GLY A 8 -24.36 -14.66 2.73
C GLY A 8 -23.28 -15.21 3.68
N SER A 9 -23.34 -16.49 4.05
CA SER A 9 -22.42 -17.17 4.99
C SER A 9 -20.94 -17.24 4.53
N ASN A 10 -20.56 -16.47 3.52
CA ASN A 10 -19.29 -16.59 2.80
C ASN A 10 -18.17 -15.77 3.47
N ILE A 11 -17.81 -16.18 4.68
CA ILE A 11 -16.85 -15.49 5.57
C ILE A 11 -15.43 -15.50 4.99
N GLU A 12 -14.99 -16.60 4.39
CA GLU A 12 -13.64 -16.71 3.80
C GLU A 12 -13.39 -15.65 2.72
N LYS A 13 -14.41 -15.40 1.88
CA LYS A 13 -14.35 -14.37 0.84
C LYS A 13 -14.20 -12.98 1.45
N ALA A 14 -14.96 -12.67 2.50
CA ALA A 14 -14.88 -11.40 3.20
C ALA A 14 -13.48 -11.16 3.82
N ILE A 15 -12.87 -12.20 4.39
CA ILE A 15 -11.48 -12.12 4.93
C ILE A 15 -10.48 -11.84 3.80
N LYS A 16 -10.64 -12.51 2.65
CA LYS A 16 -9.77 -12.28 1.48
C LYS A 16 -9.90 -10.86 0.96
N ASP A 17 -11.13 -10.36 0.85
CA ASP A 17 -11.41 -8.99 0.40
C ASP A 17 -10.85 -7.95 1.38
N LEU A 18 -10.90 -8.24 2.69
CA LEU A 18 -10.26 -7.43 3.73
C LEU A 18 -8.77 -7.32 3.51
N LYS A 19 -8.10 -8.46 3.32
CA LYS A 19 -6.66 -8.51 3.10
C LYS A 19 -6.25 -7.74 1.83
N ILE A 20 -7.03 -7.86 0.75
CA ILE A 20 -6.78 -7.12 -0.49
C ILE A 20 -6.95 -5.62 -0.25
N LYS A 21 -8.02 -5.19 0.42
CA LYS A 21 -8.29 -3.78 0.69
C LYS A 21 -7.23 -3.15 1.60
N LEU A 22 -6.81 -3.84 2.67
CA LEU A 22 -5.69 -3.44 3.54
C LEU A 22 -4.37 -3.30 2.77
N SER A 23 -4.13 -4.22 1.83
CA SER A 23 -2.92 -4.20 1.00
C SER A 23 -2.94 -3.04 0.00
N LYS A 24 -4.11 -2.73 -0.57
CA LYS A 24 -4.31 -1.62 -1.52
C LYS A 24 -4.16 -0.26 -0.84
N GLU A 25 -4.70 -0.12 0.37
CA GLU A 25 -4.57 1.09 1.19
C GLU A 25 -3.14 1.26 1.73
N GLY A 26 -2.33 0.20 1.74
CA GLY A 26 -0.92 0.27 2.12
C GLY A 26 -0.70 0.32 3.62
N VAL A 27 -1.70 -0.04 4.42
CA VAL A 27 -1.68 -0.02 5.90
C VAL A 27 -0.45 -0.73 6.45
N PHE A 28 -0.11 -1.91 5.93
CA PHE A 28 1.07 -2.67 6.36
C PHE A 28 2.39 -1.93 6.11
N LYS A 29 2.50 -1.18 5.01
CA LYS A 29 3.71 -0.38 4.72
C LYS A 29 3.81 0.79 5.68
N GLU A 30 2.68 1.39 6.02
CA GLU A 30 2.63 2.50 6.97
C GLU A 30 2.95 2.06 8.39
N LEU A 31 2.40 0.93 8.84
CA LEU A 31 2.74 0.32 10.12
C LEU A 31 4.24 0.03 10.24
N LYS A 32 4.85 -0.56 9.21
CA LYS A 32 6.30 -0.82 9.19
C LYS A 32 7.13 0.47 9.27
N LYS A 33 6.69 1.53 8.62
CA LYS A 33 7.35 2.84 8.62
C LYS A 33 7.22 3.56 9.96
N ARG A 34 6.08 3.41 10.65
CA ARG A 34 5.79 4.07 11.94
C ARG A 34 6.35 3.31 13.15
N ARG A 35 6.91 2.11 12.96
CA ARG A 35 7.45 1.28 14.05
C ARG A 35 8.61 1.94 14.81
N PHE A 36 9.36 2.83 14.16
CA PHE A 36 10.48 3.55 14.78
C PHE A 36 10.57 4.96 14.20
N TYR A 37 11.22 5.86 14.94
CA TYR A 37 11.46 7.22 14.47
C TYR A 37 12.43 7.22 13.28
N GLU A 38 12.03 7.88 12.19
CA GLU A 38 12.85 8.09 11.00
C GLU A 38 13.36 9.54 11.00
N LYS A 39 14.69 9.72 11.11
CA LYS A 39 15.32 11.06 11.04
C LYS A 39 14.87 11.77 9.74
N PRO A 40 14.63 13.10 9.75
CA PRO A 40 14.11 13.84 8.59
C PRO A 40 14.92 13.62 7.31
N SER A 41 16.25 13.59 7.40
CA SER A 41 17.12 13.31 6.24
C SER A 41 16.87 11.92 5.60
N VAL A 42 16.63 10.90 6.42
CA VAL A 42 16.31 9.53 5.95
C VAL A 42 14.92 9.51 5.31
N LYS A 43 13.96 10.22 5.90
CA LYS A 43 12.59 10.37 5.36
C LYS A 43 12.60 11.02 3.99
N GLU A 44 13.41 12.06 3.78
CA GLU A 44 13.58 12.71 2.49
C GLU A 44 14.20 11.78 1.45
N LYS A 45 15.29 11.08 1.81
CA LYS A 45 15.94 10.10 0.93
C LYS A 45 14.95 9.03 0.49
N ARG A 46 14.17 8.46 1.42
CA ARG A 46 13.12 7.47 1.14
C ARG A 46 12.06 8.03 0.18
N LYS A 47 11.57 9.25 0.42
CA LYS A 47 10.57 9.91 -0.44
C LYS A 47 11.09 10.09 -1.88
N ARG A 48 12.33 10.52 -2.06
CA ARG A 48 12.95 10.67 -3.40
C ARG A 48 13.06 9.33 -4.13
N ILE A 49 13.48 8.27 -3.42
CA ILE A 49 13.59 6.91 -3.99
C ILE A 49 12.20 6.37 -4.38
N GLU A 50 11.20 6.51 -3.51
CA GLU A 50 9.82 6.07 -3.77
C GLU A 50 9.23 6.79 -4.99
N ALA A 51 9.42 8.12 -5.10
CA ALA A 51 8.99 8.90 -6.25
C ALA A 51 9.68 8.44 -7.56
N ARG A 52 10.99 8.19 -7.53
CA ARG A 52 11.72 7.66 -8.70
C ARG A 52 11.18 6.30 -9.14
N LYS A 53 10.93 5.38 -8.19
CA LYS A 53 10.34 4.06 -8.48
C LYS A 53 8.95 4.19 -9.09
N ALA A 54 8.11 5.08 -8.56
CA ALA A 54 6.77 5.34 -9.10
C ALA A 54 6.84 5.86 -10.55
N ARG A 55 7.72 6.82 -10.84
CA ARG A 55 7.95 7.35 -12.20
C ARG A 55 8.41 6.26 -13.17
N MET A 56 9.37 5.42 -12.77
CA MET A 56 9.84 4.30 -13.61
C MET A 56 8.75 3.27 -13.87
N LYS A 57 7.88 3.00 -12.89
CA LYS A 57 6.74 2.08 -13.09
C LYS A 57 5.72 2.67 -14.07
N ALA A 58 5.43 3.96 -13.95
CA ALA A 58 4.52 4.66 -14.86
C ALA A 58 5.05 4.71 -16.30
N SER A 59 6.35 4.96 -16.48
CA SER A 59 6.94 4.99 -17.83
C SER A 59 6.96 3.61 -18.51
N ARG A 60 7.14 2.53 -17.73
CA ARG A 60 6.99 1.16 -18.25
C ARG A 60 5.56 0.89 -18.71
N PHE A 61 4.56 1.29 -17.92
CA PHE A 61 3.16 1.10 -18.30
C PHE A 61 2.81 1.87 -19.58
N LYS A 62 3.27 3.12 -19.70
CA LYS A 62 3.11 3.93 -20.92
C LYS A 62 3.80 3.37 -22.17
N ARG A 63 4.81 2.51 -22.03
CA ARG A 63 5.50 1.86 -23.16
C ARG A 63 4.73 0.66 -23.71
N HIS A 64 3.81 0.10 -22.92
CA HIS A 64 3.03 -1.09 -23.25
C HIS A 64 1.54 -0.79 -23.46
N ALA A 65 1.15 0.49 -23.42
CA ALA A 65 -0.18 0.99 -23.75
C ALA A 65 -0.09 1.71 -25.09
#